data_AF-A0A317Z3H3-F1
#
_entry.id   AF-A0A317Z3H3-F1
#
_cell.length_a   1.000
_cell.length_b   1.000
_cell.length_c   1.000
_cell.angle_alpha   90.00
_cell.angle_beta   90.00
_cell.angle_gamma   90.00
#
_symmetry.space_group_name_H-M   'P 1'
#
loop_
_entity.id
_entity.type
_entity.pdbx_description
1 polymer ?
#
loop_
_entity_poly.entity_id
_entity_poly.type
_entity_poly.pdbx_seq_one_letter_code
_entity_poly.pdbx_strand_id
1 'polypeptide(L)'
;AETAATFTADILRKQLNNNPTSIVGLHLNQEEAPVLDALKKDVDRHSVDFSQIHVLDYDAQQSYYQALGVPEKQIHHVPEDEKVESFIKHHAKTKDNKGKLTLQVVTIDTKGQIGIPMNDALLPAREIIVVVTGAVKAE
;
A
#
# COMPACT_ATOMS: atom_id res chain seq x y z
N ALA A 1 5.37 -14.42 13.05
CA ALA A 1 5.07 -13.08 12.52
C ALA A 1 6.11 -12.64 11.49
N GLU A 2 7.40 -12.80 11.78
CA GLU A 2 8.51 -12.38 10.90
C GLU A 2 8.42 -12.94 9.46
N THR A 3 7.96 -14.18 9.28
CA THR A 3 7.83 -14.79 7.93
C THR A 3 6.74 -14.13 7.08
N ALA A 4 5.56 -13.84 7.63
CA ALA A 4 4.46 -13.25 6.87
C ALA A 4 4.79 -11.80 6.49
N ALA A 5 5.29 -11.00 7.43
CA ALA A 5 5.69 -9.63 7.16
C ALA A 5 6.83 -9.54 6.12
N THR A 6 7.85 -10.40 6.26
CA THR A 6 8.96 -10.47 5.29
C THR A 6 8.50 -10.92 3.91
N PHE A 7 7.60 -11.91 3.85
CA PHE A 7 7.03 -12.39 2.59
C PHE A 7 6.18 -11.33 1.89
N THR A 8 5.30 -10.64 2.64
CA THR A 8 4.52 -9.53 2.11
C THR A 8 5.42 -8.40 1.62
N ALA A 9 6.46 -8.04 2.39
CA ALA A 9 7.44 -7.03 1.99
C ALA A 9 8.14 -7.39 0.67
N ASP A 10 8.60 -8.64 0.52
CA ASP A 10 9.25 -9.12 -0.71
C ASP A 10 8.30 -9.09 -1.92
N ILE A 11 7.04 -9.51 -1.75
CA ILE A 11 6.01 -9.40 -2.80
C ILE A 11 5.77 -7.94 -3.17
N LEU A 12 5.57 -7.07 -2.18
CA LEU A 12 5.32 -5.65 -2.41
C LEU A 12 6.50 -5.02 -3.16
N ARG A 13 7.73 -5.26 -2.71
CA ARG A 13 8.95 -4.80 -3.38
C ARG A 13 9.05 -5.32 -4.83
N LYS A 14 8.72 -6.59 -5.07
CA LYS A 14 8.66 -7.18 -6.43
C LYS A 14 7.62 -6.53 -7.32
N GLN A 15 6.41 -6.29 -6.80
CA GLN A 15 5.33 -5.63 -7.54
C GLN A 15 5.72 -4.21 -7.95
N LEU A 16 6.28 -3.44 -7.01
CA LEU A 16 6.75 -2.07 -7.23
C LEU A 16 7.87 -2.02 -8.27
N ASN A 17 8.81 -2.96 -8.18
CA ASN A 17 9.91 -3.07 -9.15
C ASN A 17 9.45 -3.47 -10.56
N ASN A 18 8.47 -4.37 -10.66
CA ASN A 18 8.02 -4.89 -11.96
C ASN A 18 7.05 -3.94 -12.68
N ASN A 19 6.38 -3.06 -11.94
CA ASN A 19 5.47 -2.08 -12.49
C ASN A 19 5.83 -0.67 -11.98
N PRO A 20 6.84 0.00 -12.59
CA PRO A 20 7.35 1.28 -12.10
C PRO A 20 6.35 2.44 -12.19
N THR A 21 5.21 2.24 -12.87
CA THR A 21 4.12 3.22 -12.95
C THR A 21 2.91 2.82 -12.10
N SER A 22 3.09 1.95 -11.11
CA SER A 22 2.03 1.44 -10.25
C SER A 22 1.45 2.53 -9.36
N ILE A 23 0.15 2.43 -9.11
CA ILE A 23 -0.54 3.16 -8.04
C ILE A 23 -0.87 2.14 -6.97
N VAL A 24 -0.31 2.29 -5.78
CA VAL A 24 -0.46 1.32 -4.69
C VAL A 24 -1.13 1.99 -3.50
N GLY A 25 -2.02 1.29 -2.80
CA GLY A 25 -2.60 1.77 -1.56
C GLY A 25 -2.15 0.91 -0.39
N LEU A 26 -1.77 1.56 0.70
CA LEU A 26 -1.17 0.94 1.87
C LEU A 26 -1.93 1.36 3.13
N HIS A 27 -2.46 0.36 3.83
CA HIS A 27 -3.19 0.49 5.10
C HIS A 27 -2.76 -0.62 6.06
N LEU A 28 -1.58 -0.45 6.65
CA LEU A 28 -0.85 -1.45 7.44
C LEU A 28 -0.74 -1.08 8.92
N ASN A 29 -1.15 0.11 9.33
CA ASN A 29 -0.94 0.63 10.69
C ASN A 29 -2.04 0.22 11.67
N GLN A 30 -3.01 -0.62 11.26
CA GLN A 30 -4.01 -1.14 12.20
C GLN A 30 -3.43 -2.17 13.19
N GLU A 31 -2.22 -2.69 12.96
CA GLU A 31 -1.54 -3.60 13.88
C GLU A 31 0.00 -3.54 13.81
N GLU A 32 0.64 -4.16 14.80
CA GLU A 32 2.08 -4.48 14.89
C GLU A 32 2.56 -5.48 13.81
N ALA A 33 2.11 -5.35 12.57
CA ALA A 33 2.67 -6.11 11.46
C ALA A 33 3.93 -5.37 10.97
N PRO A 34 5.16 -5.88 11.16
CA PRO A 34 6.39 -5.17 10.80
C PRO A 34 6.68 -5.22 9.29
N VAL A 35 5.63 -5.08 8.46
CA VAL A 35 5.69 -5.13 6.99
C VAL A 35 6.48 -3.93 6.47
N LEU A 36 6.24 -2.73 7.01
CA LEU A 36 6.98 -1.53 6.61
C LEU A 36 8.46 -1.64 6.96
N ASP A 37 8.80 -2.08 8.17
CA ASP A 37 10.21 -2.31 8.56
C ASP A 37 10.90 -3.35 7.67
N ALA A 38 10.20 -4.45 7.35
CA ALA A 38 10.70 -5.48 6.45
C ALA A 38 10.87 -4.95 5.02
N LEU A 39 9.92 -4.15 4.54
CA LEU A 39 9.97 -3.51 3.22
C LEU A 39 11.16 -2.56 3.12
N LYS A 40 11.39 -1.72 4.13
CA LYS A 40 12.55 -0.82 4.16
C LYS A 40 13.86 -1.58 4.07
N LYS A 41 14.02 -2.63 4.89
CA LYS A 41 15.22 -3.49 4.87
C LYS A 41 15.41 -4.17 3.51
N ASP A 42 14.33 -4.59 2.87
CA ASP A 42 14.39 -5.26 1.58
C ASP A 42 14.73 -4.28 0.44
N VAL A 43 14.13 -3.09 0.43
CA VAL A 43 14.47 -2.01 -0.52
C VAL A 43 15.92 -1.55 -0.36
N ASP A 44 16.43 -1.48 0.86
CA ASP A 44 17.84 -1.13 1.12
C ASP A 44 18.83 -2.15 0.52
N ARG A 45 18.39 -3.41 0.38
CA ARG A 45 19.17 -4.49 -0.25
C ARG A 45 18.91 -4.61 -1.76
N HIS A 46 17.68 -4.34 -2.17
CA HIS A 46 17.16 -4.52 -3.51
C HIS A 46 16.39 -3.27 -3.92
N SER A 47 17.13 -2.25 -4.35
CA SER A 47 16.59 -0.92 -4.67
C SER A 47 15.43 -0.98 -5.67
N VAL A 48 14.43 -0.13 -5.45
CA VAL A 48 13.30 0.09 -6.35
C VAL A 48 13.34 1.54 -6.81
N ASP A 49 13.07 1.78 -8.09
CA ASP A 49 12.86 3.13 -8.60
C ASP A 49 11.41 3.58 -8.33
N PHE A 50 11.26 4.48 -7.37
CA PHE A 50 9.96 5.04 -6.97
C PHE A 50 9.57 6.30 -7.74
N SER A 51 10.34 6.74 -8.73
CA SER A 51 10.15 8.04 -9.40
C SER A 51 8.78 8.22 -10.06
N GLN A 52 8.11 7.12 -10.42
CA GLN A 52 6.80 7.09 -11.08
C GLN A 52 5.75 6.26 -10.32
N ILE A 53 6.07 5.81 -9.10
CA ILE A 53 5.17 5.03 -8.26
C ILE A 53 4.38 5.98 -7.38
N HIS A 54 3.05 5.90 -7.48
CA HIS A 54 2.16 6.63 -6.61
C HIS A 54 1.76 5.77 -5.41
N VAL A 55 1.88 6.32 -4.20
CA VAL A 55 1.47 5.69 -2.94
C VAL A 55 0.25 6.42 -2.40
N LEU A 56 -0.84 5.69 -2.20
CA LEU A 56 -2.02 6.12 -1.45
C LEU A 56 -1.82 5.69 0.00
N ASP A 57 -1.57 6.69 0.85
CA ASP A 57 -1.23 6.54 2.26
C ASP A 57 -2.47 6.76 3.14
N TYR A 58 -3.05 5.66 3.60
CA TYR A 58 -4.23 5.66 4.48
C TYR A 58 -3.86 5.82 5.97
N ASP A 59 -2.57 5.70 6.31
CA ASP A 59 -2.08 5.65 7.69
C ASP A 59 -1.29 6.90 8.12
N ALA A 60 -1.19 7.91 7.25
CA ALA A 60 -0.40 9.12 7.45
C ALA A 60 1.10 8.86 7.72
N GLN A 61 1.67 7.87 7.02
CA GLN A 61 3.08 7.44 7.07
C GLN A 61 3.97 8.13 6.02
N GLN A 62 3.65 9.38 5.61
CA GLN A 62 4.40 10.12 4.59
C GLN A 62 5.92 10.11 4.80
N SER A 63 6.38 10.35 6.03
CA SER A 63 7.81 10.40 6.36
C SER A 63 8.53 9.07 6.09
N TYR A 64 7.86 7.94 6.34
CA TYR A 64 8.37 6.61 6.03
C TYR A 64 8.55 6.43 4.52
N TYR A 65 7.55 6.79 3.71
CA TYR A 65 7.64 6.64 2.25
C TYR A 65 8.68 7.56 1.62
N GLN A 66 8.85 8.78 2.15
CA GLN A 66 9.95 9.67 1.74
C GLN A 66 11.31 9.05 2.07
N ALA A 67 11.48 8.46 3.26
CA ALA A 67 12.70 7.76 3.64
C ALA A 67 12.96 6.49 2.82
N LEU A 68 11.92 5.88 2.24
CA LEU A 68 12.02 4.77 1.29
C LEU A 68 12.50 5.23 -0.10
N GLY A 69 12.38 6.53 -0.41
CA GLY A 69 12.77 7.12 -1.69
C GLY A 69 11.59 7.53 -2.58
N VAL A 70 10.36 7.47 -2.09
CA VAL A 70 9.17 7.92 -2.82
C VAL A 70 9.17 9.46 -2.87
N PRO A 71 9.09 10.08 -4.06
CA PRO A 71 8.99 11.54 -4.15
C PRO A 71 7.71 12.05 -3.47
N GLU A 72 7.81 13.17 -2.73
CA GLU A 72 6.68 13.72 -1.98
C GLU A 72 5.40 13.91 -2.82
N LYS A 73 5.54 14.42 -4.05
CA LYS A 73 4.43 14.60 -5.01
C LYS A 73 3.72 13.30 -5.44
N GLN A 74 4.28 12.14 -5.10
CA GLN A 74 3.76 10.83 -5.42
C GLN A 74 3.13 10.14 -4.20
N ILE A 75 3.26 10.74 -3.01
CA ILE A 75 2.64 10.27 -1.78
C ILE A 75 1.35 11.05 -1.61
N HIS A 76 0.25 10.34 -1.51
CA HIS A 76 -1.08 10.90 -1.52
C HIS A 76 -1.84 10.47 -0.28
N HIS A 77 -2.27 11.42 0.53
CA HIS A 77 -3.24 11.14 1.58
C HIS A 77 -4.64 11.06 0.96
N VAL A 78 -5.34 9.95 1.20
CA VAL A 78 -6.69 9.74 0.69
C VAL A 78 -7.70 10.10 1.77
N PRO A 79 -8.57 11.11 1.56
CA PRO A 79 -9.66 11.41 2.48
C PRO A 79 -10.60 10.21 2.66
N GLU A 80 -11.11 10.00 3.87
CA GLU A 80 -11.98 8.85 4.19
C GLU A 80 -13.29 8.82 3.37
N ASP A 81 -13.76 9.97 2.91
CA ASP A 81 -15.02 10.16 2.19
C ASP A 81 -14.85 10.16 0.66
N GLU A 82 -13.63 10.09 0.15
CA GLU A 82 -13.36 10.13 -1.29
C GLU A 82 -13.20 8.74 -1.90
N LYS A 83 -13.86 8.52 -3.04
CA LYS A 83 -13.70 7.29 -3.83
C LYS A 83 -12.31 7.24 -4.47
N VAL A 84 -11.58 6.14 -4.28
CA VAL A 84 -10.20 6.02 -4.73
C VAL A 84 -10.04 6.21 -6.25
N GLU A 85 -11.02 5.76 -7.04
CA GLU A 85 -10.99 5.94 -8.49
C GLU A 85 -11.08 7.43 -8.88
N SER A 86 -11.95 8.19 -8.19
CA SER A 86 -12.06 9.63 -8.37
C SER A 86 -10.78 10.31 -7.95
N PHE A 87 -10.23 9.95 -6.79
CA PHE A 87 -8.99 10.52 -6.26
C PHE A 87 -7.83 10.33 -7.25
N ILE A 88 -7.63 9.11 -7.74
CA ILE A 88 -6.57 8.77 -8.70
C ILE A 88 -6.72 9.60 -9.99
N LYS A 89 -7.94 9.75 -10.50
CA LYS A 89 -8.20 10.51 -11.72
C LYS A 89 -7.81 11.99 -11.57
N HIS A 90 -8.05 12.59 -10.41
CA HIS A 90 -7.73 13.99 -10.16
C HIS A 90 -6.23 14.22 -9.86
N HIS A 91 -5.60 13.31 -9.11
CA HIS A 91 -4.27 13.55 -8.54
C HIS A 91 -3.12 12.84 -9.24
N ALA A 92 -3.32 11.63 -9.79
CA ALA A 92 -2.26 10.90 -10.47
C ALA A 92 -2.07 11.34 -11.94
N LYS A 93 -3.05 12.06 -12.54
CA LYS A 93 -3.02 12.60 -13.92
C LYS A 93 -2.50 11.60 -14.97
N THR A 94 -2.77 10.31 -14.78
CA THR A 94 -2.35 9.24 -15.68
C THR A 94 -3.35 9.12 -16.85
N LYS A 95 -2.88 8.67 -18.03
CA LYS A 95 -3.78 8.31 -19.14
C LYS A 95 -4.84 7.29 -18.68
N ASP A 96 -6.05 7.32 -19.24
CA ASP A 96 -7.24 6.58 -18.75
C ASP A 96 -7.03 5.08 -18.42
N ASN A 97 -6.08 4.40 -19.07
CA ASN A 97 -5.78 2.97 -18.82
C ASN A 97 -4.68 2.71 -17.76
N LYS A 98 -3.98 3.75 -17.29
CA LYS A 98 -2.91 3.68 -16.28
C LYS A 98 -3.35 4.19 -14.90
N GLY A 99 -4.51 4.84 -14.81
CA GLY A 99 -5.04 5.41 -13.55
C GLY A 99 -5.88 4.46 -12.72
N LYS A 100 -5.45 3.21 -12.56
CA LYS A 100 -6.14 2.24 -11.70
C LYS A 100 -5.25 1.86 -10.53
N LEU A 101 -5.88 1.63 -9.37
CA LEU A 101 -5.24 1.08 -8.20
C LEU A 101 -4.71 -0.33 -8.55
N THR A 102 -3.39 -0.47 -8.60
CA THR A 102 -2.74 -1.70 -9.05
C THR A 102 -2.65 -2.72 -7.95
N LEU A 103 -2.32 -2.28 -6.73
CA LEU A 103 -2.19 -3.13 -5.56
C LEU A 103 -2.73 -2.39 -4.35
N GLN A 104 -3.57 -3.05 -3.56
CA GLN A 104 -3.99 -2.58 -2.25
C GLN A 104 -3.48 -3.57 -1.20
N VAL A 105 -2.68 -3.09 -0.24
CA VAL A 105 -2.18 -3.89 0.87
C VAL A 105 -2.85 -3.41 2.15
N VAL A 106 -3.52 -4.32 2.86
CA VAL A 106 -4.25 -4.01 4.08
C VAL A 106 -3.95 -5.00 5.19
N THR A 107 -4.04 -4.53 6.43
CA THR A 107 -4.23 -5.39 7.60
C THR A 107 -5.71 -5.50 7.96
N ILE A 108 -6.05 -6.51 8.74
CA ILE A 108 -7.35 -6.63 9.42
C ILE A 108 -7.12 -6.32 10.91
N ASP A 109 -8.09 -5.81 11.65
CA ASP A 109 -8.03 -5.68 13.12
C ASP A 109 -8.51 -6.95 13.84
N THR A 110 -8.51 -6.96 15.17
CA THR A 110 -8.97 -8.11 15.98
C THR A 110 -10.48 -8.39 15.86
N LYS A 111 -11.25 -7.54 15.18
CA LYS A 111 -12.70 -7.68 14.95
C LYS A 111 -13.02 -8.06 13.51
N GLY A 112 -12.02 -8.34 12.67
CA GLY A 112 -12.24 -8.67 11.27
C GLY A 112 -12.42 -7.44 10.36
N GLN A 113 -12.14 -6.24 10.83
CA GLN A 113 -12.33 -4.99 10.08
C GLN A 113 -11.05 -4.55 9.39
N ILE A 114 -11.18 -4.04 8.17
CA ILE A 114 -10.04 -3.54 7.37
C ILE A 114 -9.78 -2.05 7.66
N GLY A 115 -10.79 -1.31 8.07
CA GLY A 115 -10.67 0.10 8.41
C GLY A 115 -10.60 1.08 7.24
N ILE A 116 -10.78 0.62 6.00
CA ILE A 116 -11.04 1.47 4.83
C ILE A 116 -12.32 1.03 4.12
N PRO A 117 -13.03 1.95 3.41
CA PRO A 117 -14.24 1.62 2.67
C PRO A 117 -14.03 0.51 1.63
N MET A 118 -14.71 -0.63 1.78
CA MET A 118 -14.45 -1.80 0.93
C MET A 118 -14.78 -1.54 -0.55
N ASN A 119 -15.94 -0.96 -0.85
CA ASN A 119 -16.38 -0.72 -2.23
C ASN A 119 -15.63 0.44 -2.90
N ASP A 120 -15.19 1.42 -2.12
CA ASP A 120 -14.69 2.69 -2.62
C ASP A 120 -13.16 2.82 -2.53
N ALA A 121 -12.48 1.96 -1.75
CA ALA A 121 -11.02 1.96 -1.59
C ALA A 121 -10.35 0.59 -1.85
N LEU A 122 -10.99 -0.53 -1.50
CA LEU A 122 -10.37 -1.85 -1.57
C LEU A 122 -10.66 -2.59 -2.88
N LEU A 123 -11.94 -2.84 -3.20
CA LEU A 123 -12.39 -3.60 -4.36
C LEU A 123 -12.04 -3.00 -5.74
N PRO A 124 -11.79 -1.68 -5.89
CA PRO A 124 -11.27 -1.12 -7.14
C PRO A 124 -9.84 -1.55 -7.50
N ALA A 125 -9.09 -2.15 -6.56
CA ALA A 125 -7.73 -2.61 -6.80
C ALA A 125 -7.68 -3.83 -7.74
N ARG A 126 -6.66 -3.91 -8.60
CA ARG A 126 -6.42 -5.11 -9.43
C ARG A 126 -5.94 -6.30 -8.61
N GLU A 127 -5.11 -6.03 -7.62
CA GLU A 127 -4.60 -7.02 -6.67
C GLU A 127 -4.83 -6.52 -5.25
N ILE A 128 -5.22 -7.43 -4.36
CA ILE A 128 -5.42 -7.15 -2.94
C ILE A 128 -4.57 -8.13 -2.14
N ILE A 129 -3.72 -7.61 -1.26
CA ILE A 129 -2.98 -8.39 -0.28
C ILE A 129 -3.54 -8.07 1.09
N VAL A 130 -4.03 -9.10 1.77
CA VAL A 130 -4.48 -9.01 3.16
C VAL A 130 -3.43 -9.64 4.05
N VAL A 131 -2.87 -8.84 4.96
CA VAL A 131 -1.89 -9.29 5.94
C VAL A 131 -2.60 -9.61 7.25
N VAL A 132 -2.65 -10.88 7.58
CA VAL A 132 -3.26 -11.39 8.82
C VAL A 132 -2.17 -11.99 9.69
N THR A 133 -1.91 -11.37 10.83
CA THR A 133 -0.93 -11.82 11.82
C THR A 133 -1.54 -11.80 13.22
N GLY A 134 -1.05 -12.67 14.11
CA GLY A 134 -1.50 -12.76 15.49
C GLY A 134 -2.49 -13.91 15.74
N ALA A 135 -2.36 -14.58 16.89
CA ALA A 135 -3.18 -15.73 17.24
C ALA A 135 -4.67 -15.38 17.44
N VAL A 136 -4.96 -14.12 17.76
CA VAL A 136 -6.32 -13.60 18.02
C VAL A 136 -7.21 -13.63 16.78
N LYS A 137 -6.64 -13.74 15.58
CA LYS A 137 -7.36 -13.77 14.29
C LYS A 137 -7.43 -15.16 13.66
N ALA A 138 -7.21 -16.20 14.46
CA ALA A 138 -7.29 -17.58 13.98
C ALA A 138 -8.74 -18.04 13.75
N GLU A 139 -9.72 -17.32 14.31
CA GLU A 139 -11.16 -17.54 14.19
C GLU A 139 -11.80 -16.45 13.34
#